data_AF-G3JTX2-F1
#
_entry.id   AF-G3JTX2-F1
#
_cell.length_a   1.000
_cell.length_b   1.000
_cell.length_c   1.000
_cell.angle_alpha   90.00
_cell.angle_beta   90.00
_cell.angle_gamma   90.00
#
_symmetry.space_group_name_H-M   'P 1'
#
loop_
_entity.id
_entity.type
_entity.pdbx_description
1 polymer ?
#
loop_
_entity_poly.entity_id
_entity_poly.type
_entity_poly.pdbx_seq_one_letter_code
_entity_poly.pdbx_strand_id
1 'polypeptide(L)'
;MHSFVVEAWINDVAIANVQPDTPSPSKRARTTENDDEIASFELDTDVARWPIADQRCCPKLEVGIVIPNRARQQTSLSRDPSETSRSQSRSASPTKRFLKTESLLSLAVPIEFIKPRPLAAAVPNDAYKLMEALSAIVAGETLLPAVLRSHPDFQNDPQIRRHAWRDETQPASAAAAAAEHTAALQNHEHLCRLVDESLASANRHRSEAGWNNLVHTPLLQHATQNISHLEVEPIMSAQILPACRPLLASGKRVPLPSSEASTAGSSASGRSFAPIATSVHKMVDYALVLRPSDTLQTLINEFLASEPWERQSINQTRYEPLRAQPAPIFIETKTISGTKDSANMQLSIWVAAWRERMRTVALRAGSNDKILTLPVIQVTGGDVWSVLYVVDDGNRIRVLDGNCRIGTTDSILGIYQLQASIAALGCWVEETFTPWLTDLLSRAVENEA
;
A
#
# COMPACT_ATOMS: atom_id res chain seq x y z
N MET A 1 -18.61 -6.61 -43.99
CA MET A 1 -18.03 -7.90 -43.56
C MET A 1 -16.90 -7.58 -42.58
N HIS A 2 -16.87 -7.98 -41.32
CA HIS A 2 -17.89 -8.40 -40.33
C HIS A 2 -17.39 -7.77 -39.00
N SER A 3 -18.16 -7.19 -38.09
CA SER A 3 -19.49 -7.52 -37.59
C SER A 3 -19.60 -8.95 -37.06
N PHE A 4 -18.78 -9.24 -36.05
CA PHE A 4 -18.92 -10.30 -35.04
C PHE A 4 -18.20 -9.83 -33.75
N VAL A 5 -18.38 -10.53 -32.62
CA VAL A 5 -17.80 -10.21 -31.30
C VAL A 5 -18.42 -8.98 -30.59
N VAL A 6 -19.75 -8.83 -30.67
CA VAL A 6 -20.53 -7.96 -29.74
C VAL A 6 -21.76 -8.68 -29.15
N GLU A 7 -22.28 -9.73 -29.80
CA GLU A 7 -23.45 -10.49 -29.34
C GLU A 7 -23.08 -11.62 -28.36
N ALA A 8 -22.55 -11.26 -27.18
CA ALA A 8 -22.17 -12.25 -26.15
C ALA A 8 -22.38 -11.80 -24.69
N TRP A 9 -23.15 -10.75 -24.39
CA TRP A 9 -23.54 -10.42 -23.00
C TRP A 9 -24.85 -9.62 -22.82
N ILE A 10 -25.82 -9.76 -23.74
CA ILE A 10 -27.17 -9.19 -23.60
C ILE A 10 -28.20 -10.28 -23.95
N ASN A 11 -28.72 -10.98 -22.94
CA ASN A 11 -29.98 -11.75 -23.01
C ASN A 11 -30.50 -12.20 -21.62
N ASP A 12 -29.64 -12.45 -20.64
CA ASP A 12 -30.01 -13.06 -19.34
C ASP A 12 -30.72 -12.14 -18.31
N VAL A 13 -31.33 -11.03 -18.77
CA VAL A 13 -32.07 -10.08 -17.89
C VAL A 13 -33.56 -9.95 -18.29
N ALA A 14 -34.00 -10.68 -19.33
CA ALA A 14 -35.35 -10.55 -19.89
C ALA A 14 -36.08 -11.89 -20.10
N ILE A 15 -36.35 -12.62 -19.02
CA ILE A 15 -37.58 -13.41 -18.74
C ILE A 15 -37.42 -14.04 -17.34
N ALA A 16 -38.08 -13.46 -16.35
CA ALA A 16 -38.10 -13.94 -14.96
C ALA A 16 -39.42 -13.56 -14.26
N ASN A 17 -40.54 -13.78 -14.95
CA ASN A 17 -41.89 -13.62 -14.42
C ASN A 17 -42.77 -14.72 -15.04
N VAL A 18 -43.78 -15.21 -14.30
CA VAL A 18 -44.55 -16.48 -14.50
C VAL A 18 -43.93 -17.70 -13.79
N GLN A 19 -44.62 -18.17 -12.74
CA GLN A 19 -44.51 -19.53 -12.21
C GLN A 19 -45.35 -20.52 -13.03
N PRO A 20 -45.02 -21.82 -12.97
CA PRO A 20 -46.05 -22.82 -12.69
C PRO A 20 -45.64 -23.86 -11.61
N ASP A 21 -46.56 -24.77 -11.30
CA ASP A 21 -46.66 -25.50 -10.03
C ASP A 21 -45.91 -26.85 -9.90
N THR A 22 -45.26 -27.04 -8.74
CA THR A 22 -45.12 -28.32 -7.98
C THR A 22 -44.31 -29.48 -8.60
N PRO A 23 -43.98 -30.57 -7.86
CA PRO A 23 -44.08 -30.83 -6.41
C PRO A 23 -42.73 -31.14 -5.70
N SER A 24 -42.69 -30.99 -4.38
CA SER A 24 -41.52 -31.30 -3.54
C SER A 24 -41.39 -32.79 -3.17
N PRO A 25 -40.16 -33.37 -3.12
CA PRO A 25 -39.91 -34.69 -2.52
C PRO A 25 -40.15 -34.71 -1.00
N SER A 26 -40.40 -35.90 -0.44
CA SER A 26 -41.04 -36.03 0.88
C SER A 26 -40.12 -36.44 2.05
N LYS A 27 -40.42 -35.83 3.20
CA LYS A 27 -40.37 -36.36 4.58
C LYS A 27 -39.27 -37.37 4.97
N ARG A 28 -38.47 -36.97 5.97
CA ARG A 28 -38.10 -37.86 7.09
C ARG A 28 -38.49 -37.18 8.41
N ALA A 29 -39.13 -37.89 9.33
CA ALA A 29 -39.78 -37.28 10.50
C ALA A 29 -39.54 -38.06 11.81
N ARG A 30 -39.49 -37.32 12.92
CA ARG A 30 -39.79 -37.68 14.34
C ARG A 30 -39.89 -36.34 15.11
N THR A 31 -41.06 -35.93 15.63
CA THR A 31 -41.60 -36.18 17.00
C THR A 31 -40.65 -35.69 18.11
N THR A 32 -41.04 -34.89 19.10
CA THR A 32 -42.36 -34.64 19.75
C THR A 32 -42.59 -33.14 20.02
N GLU A 33 -43.77 -32.57 19.75
CA GLU A 33 -44.91 -32.31 20.68
C GLU A 33 -44.56 -31.48 21.95
N ASN A 34 -45.09 -30.25 22.00
CA ASN A 34 -45.90 -29.72 23.12
C ASN A 34 -46.27 -28.23 22.93
N ASP A 35 -47.52 -27.89 23.25
CA ASP A 35 -48.22 -26.67 22.87
C ASP A 35 -49.30 -26.36 23.96
N ASP A 36 -49.74 -25.15 24.29
CA ASP A 36 -49.33 -23.79 23.85
C ASP A 36 -48.89 -22.93 25.08
N GLU A 37 -49.52 -21.87 25.63
CA GLU A 37 -50.73 -21.08 25.32
C GLU A 37 -50.58 -19.61 25.82
N ILE A 38 -51.03 -18.63 25.02
CA ILE A 38 -51.44 -17.24 25.33
C ILE A 38 -50.71 -16.44 26.44
N ALA A 39 -50.10 -15.31 26.06
CA ALA A 39 -50.38 -13.99 26.69
C ALA A 39 -49.84 -12.81 25.84
N SER A 40 -50.69 -11.83 25.54
CA SER A 40 -50.33 -10.55 24.91
C SER A 40 -50.01 -9.47 25.93
N PHE A 41 -49.06 -8.57 25.64
CA PHE A 41 -49.09 -7.19 26.17
C PHE A 41 -48.47 -6.19 25.19
N GLU A 42 -48.91 -4.95 25.28
CA GLU A 42 -48.66 -3.87 24.32
C GLU A 42 -47.28 -3.21 24.52
N LEU A 43 -46.78 -2.58 23.46
CA LEU A 43 -45.55 -1.78 23.50
C LEU A 43 -45.90 -0.31 23.30
N ASP A 44 -45.80 0.49 24.37
CA ASP A 44 -46.06 1.93 24.33
C ASP A 44 -44.75 2.74 24.44
N THR A 45 -44.78 3.97 23.93
CA THR A 45 -43.62 4.87 23.81
C THR A 45 -43.34 5.66 25.09
N ASP A 46 -42.06 5.95 25.40
CA ASP A 46 -41.53 7.32 25.25
C ASP A 46 -40.00 7.46 25.46
N VAL A 47 -39.46 8.68 25.26
CA VAL A 47 -38.04 9.05 25.25
C VAL A 47 -37.69 10.12 26.30
N ALA A 48 -36.68 9.90 27.16
CA ALA A 48 -35.97 11.02 27.84
C ALA A 48 -34.57 10.73 28.46
N ARG A 49 -33.55 11.43 27.94
CA ARG A 49 -32.44 12.15 28.62
C ARG A 49 -31.52 11.46 29.66
N TRP A 50 -30.21 11.53 29.39
CA TRP A 50 -29.13 11.64 30.41
C TRP A 50 -28.79 13.12 30.73
N PRO A 51 -28.34 13.45 31.96
CA PRO A 51 -27.80 14.77 32.33
C PRO A 51 -26.25 14.85 32.26
N ILE A 52 -25.69 16.06 32.37
CA ILE A 52 -24.27 16.41 32.17
C ILE A 52 -23.67 17.07 33.44
N ALA A 53 -22.41 16.78 33.76
CA ALA A 53 -21.49 17.62 34.56
C ALA A 53 -20.03 17.13 34.42
N ASP A 54 -19.00 17.82 34.93
CA ASP A 54 -18.36 19.11 34.54
C ASP A 54 -17.02 19.22 35.35
N GLN A 55 -16.17 20.22 35.10
CA GLN A 55 -14.74 20.25 35.50
C GLN A 55 -14.41 21.00 36.80
N ARG A 56 -13.39 20.56 37.58
CA ARG A 56 -12.24 21.38 38.10
C ARG A 56 -11.18 20.63 38.96
N CYS A 57 -10.08 21.35 39.30
CA CYS A 57 -8.75 20.86 39.71
C CYS A 57 -8.47 20.50 41.20
N CYS A 58 -7.40 19.69 41.42
CA CYS A 58 -6.22 19.76 42.34
C CYS A 58 -6.33 20.37 43.77
N PRO A 59 -5.47 19.98 44.78
CA PRO A 59 -4.02 19.69 44.67
C PRO A 59 -3.44 18.54 45.58
N LYS A 60 -2.11 18.56 45.81
CA LYS A 60 -1.25 17.54 46.48
C LYS A 60 -1.20 17.64 48.03
N LEU A 61 -0.70 16.58 48.68
CA LEU A 61 0.18 16.64 49.87
C LEU A 61 1.07 15.37 49.99
N GLU A 62 2.12 15.41 50.83
CA GLU A 62 3.16 14.38 50.98
C GLU A 62 3.23 13.79 52.43
N VAL A 63 4.36 13.14 52.80
CA VAL A 63 4.71 12.45 54.07
C VAL A 63 4.31 10.95 54.11
N GLY A 64 5.16 10.00 54.56
CA GLY A 64 6.60 10.10 54.85
C GLY A 64 7.16 8.95 55.73
N ILE A 65 7.98 8.08 55.13
CA ILE A 65 9.08 7.24 55.67
C ILE A 65 8.92 6.52 57.04
N VAL A 66 9.11 5.18 57.08
CA VAL A 66 10.11 4.41 57.90
C VAL A 66 9.76 2.92 57.98
N ILE A 67 10.80 2.06 57.96
CA ILE A 67 10.75 0.59 58.01
C ILE A 67 11.16 0.12 59.42
N PRO A 68 10.63 -1.03 59.91
CA PRO A 68 11.45 -1.93 60.72
C PRO A 68 11.46 -3.36 60.18
N ASN A 69 12.67 -3.88 59.98
CA ASN A 69 12.93 -5.25 59.53
C ASN A 69 13.39 -6.08 60.75
N ARG A 70 12.79 -7.25 61.04
CA ARG A 70 13.46 -8.26 61.88
C ARG A 70 12.99 -9.69 61.61
N ALA A 71 13.95 -10.60 61.55
CA ALA A 71 13.76 -12.00 61.18
C ALA A 71 13.43 -12.93 62.36
N ARG A 72 12.98 -14.15 62.02
CA ARG A 72 13.14 -15.36 62.85
C ARG A 72 13.46 -16.57 61.96
N GLN A 73 14.13 -17.57 62.53
CA GLN A 73 14.57 -18.79 61.87
C GLN A 73 13.90 -20.03 62.51
N GLN A 74 14.02 -21.19 61.83
CA GLN A 74 13.81 -22.56 62.35
C GLN A 74 12.34 -22.94 62.69
N THR A 75 11.86 -24.19 62.51
CA THR A 75 12.53 -25.44 62.07
C THR A 75 11.54 -26.42 61.41
N SER A 76 12.04 -27.21 60.45
CA SER A 76 11.65 -28.59 60.06
C SER A 76 10.21 -29.13 60.23
N LEU A 77 9.66 -29.71 59.16
CA LEU A 77 9.52 -31.18 59.00
C LEU A 77 9.20 -31.55 57.53
N SER A 78 9.40 -32.82 57.16
CA SER A 78 9.56 -33.24 55.75
C SER A 78 8.41 -34.12 55.21
N ARG A 79 7.98 -33.89 53.96
CA ARG A 79 7.54 -34.95 53.01
C ARG A 79 7.24 -34.42 51.59
N ASP A 80 8.07 -34.84 50.64
CA ASP A 80 7.74 -35.02 49.22
C ASP A 80 7.23 -36.48 48.98
N PRO A 81 6.76 -36.89 47.78
CA PRO A 81 6.62 -36.13 46.52
C PRO A 81 5.21 -36.20 45.87
N SER A 82 4.96 -35.40 44.84
CA SER A 82 4.28 -35.84 43.60
C SER A 82 4.53 -34.87 42.44
N GLU A 83 4.56 -35.38 41.22
CA GLU A 83 4.94 -34.60 40.03
C GLU A 83 3.79 -33.72 39.51
N THR A 84 4.07 -32.46 39.15
CA THR A 84 3.19 -31.64 38.30
C THR A 84 3.97 -30.90 37.23
N SER A 85 3.77 -31.33 35.98
CA SER A 85 3.89 -30.56 34.73
C SER A 85 4.89 -29.37 34.71
N ARG A 86 6.13 -29.64 34.28
CA ARG A 86 6.98 -28.59 33.67
C ARG A 86 6.30 -28.09 32.40
N SER A 87 5.81 -26.86 32.41
CA SER A 87 5.25 -26.19 31.24
C SER A 87 6.34 -25.87 30.22
N GLN A 88 6.60 -26.81 29.30
CA GLN A 88 7.45 -26.56 28.14
C GLN A 88 6.91 -25.35 27.36
N SER A 89 7.73 -24.31 27.21
CA SER A 89 7.40 -23.19 26.35
C SER A 89 7.29 -23.70 24.91
N ARG A 90 6.08 -23.64 24.35
CA ARG A 90 5.81 -24.10 22.98
C ARG A 90 6.69 -23.31 22.02
N SER A 91 7.61 -23.98 21.34
CA SER A 91 8.48 -23.37 20.34
C SER A 91 7.61 -22.73 19.25
N ALA A 92 7.74 -21.42 19.08
CA ALA A 92 7.01 -20.71 18.04
C ALA A 92 7.46 -21.20 16.66
N SER A 93 6.50 -21.55 15.80
CA SER A 93 6.79 -22.05 14.45
C SER A 93 7.68 -21.06 13.68
N PRO A 94 8.71 -21.53 12.93
CA PRO A 94 9.67 -20.67 12.24
C PRO A 94 9.03 -19.55 11.39
N THR A 95 7.88 -19.84 10.77
CA THR A 95 7.12 -18.90 9.93
C THR A 95 6.58 -17.67 10.66
N LYS A 96 6.56 -17.67 12.01
CA LYS A 96 6.15 -16.51 12.83
C LYS A 96 7.33 -15.71 13.40
N ARG A 97 8.56 -15.95 12.96
CA ARG A 97 9.64 -14.94 13.07
C ARG A 97 9.38 -13.82 12.05
N PHE A 98 8.40 -12.99 12.36
CA PHE A 98 8.31 -11.66 11.78
C PHE A 98 9.62 -10.93 12.06
N LEU A 99 10.36 -10.69 10.99
CA LEU A 99 11.42 -9.71 10.97
C LEU A 99 10.82 -8.38 11.48
N LYS A 100 11.48 -7.72 12.43
CA LYS A 100 11.13 -6.35 12.86
C LYS A 100 11.93 -5.34 12.04
N THR A 101 11.56 -4.06 12.05
CA THR A 101 12.35 -2.97 11.47
C THR A 101 13.83 -3.01 11.95
N GLU A 102 14.06 -3.38 13.21
CA GLU A 102 15.38 -3.71 13.80
C GLU A 102 16.27 -4.65 12.93
N SER A 103 15.66 -5.64 12.27
CA SER A 103 16.37 -6.64 11.47
C SER A 103 16.77 -6.13 10.07
N LEU A 104 16.26 -4.99 9.62
CA LEU A 104 16.74 -4.34 8.40
C LEU A 104 18.18 -3.82 8.56
N LEU A 105 18.63 -3.61 9.79
CA LEU A 105 20.03 -3.32 10.13
C LEU A 105 20.94 -4.56 10.07
N SER A 106 20.37 -5.76 9.95
CA SER A 106 21.12 -7.02 9.78
C SER A 106 21.35 -7.42 8.32
N LEU A 107 20.91 -6.57 7.38
CA LEU A 107 21.19 -6.68 5.96
C LEU A 107 22.65 -6.31 5.66
N ALA A 108 23.23 -6.85 4.58
CA ALA A 108 24.58 -6.54 4.13
C ALA A 108 24.70 -5.08 3.66
N VAL A 109 23.60 -4.52 3.13
CA VAL A 109 23.38 -3.08 2.98
C VAL A 109 22.23 -2.74 3.94
N PRO A 110 22.51 -2.19 5.15
CA PRO A 110 21.49 -1.91 6.15
C PRO A 110 20.53 -0.81 5.70
N ILE A 111 19.28 -0.89 6.18
CA ILE A 111 18.23 0.10 5.88
C ILE A 111 17.86 0.85 7.15
N GLU A 112 18.04 2.17 7.14
CA GLU A 112 17.84 3.06 8.28
C GLU A 112 16.64 3.99 8.04
N PHE A 113 15.63 3.91 8.92
CA PHE A 113 14.51 4.86 8.92
C PHE A 113 14.89 6.12 9.69
N ILE A 114 14.86 7.27 9.02
CA ILE A 114 15.31 8.57 9.56
C ILE A 114 14.17 9.57 9.44
N LYS A 115 13.99 10.42 10.45
CA LYS A 115 13.02 11.53 10.46
C LYS A 115 13.77 12.87 10.38
N PRO A 116 14.24 13.29 9.19
CA PRO A 116 15.06 14.49 9.04
C PRO A 116 14.28 15.77 9.36
N ARG A 117 14.97 16.77 9.91
CA ARG A 117 14.42 18.10 10.20
C ARG A 117 15.46 19.18 9.87
N PRO A 118 15.27 20.00 8.82
CA PRO A 118 14.22 19.90 7.79
C PRO A 118 14.46 18.73 6.82
N LEU A 119 13.39 18.26 6.14
CA LEU A 119 13.50 17.24 5.07
C LEU A 119 14.37 17.74 3.90
N ALA A 120 14.23 19.00 3.52
CA ALA A 120 14.95 19.65 2.42
C ALA A 120 16.49 19.64 2.55
N ALA A 121 17.03 19.40 3.76
CA ALA A 121 18.47 19.26 3.98
C ALA A 121 18.97 17.79 3.86
N ALA A 122 18.07 16.82 3.66
CA ALA A 122 18.37 15.39 3.61
C ALA A 122 17.99 14.71 2.28
N VAL A 123 17.01 15.27 1.55
CA VAL A 123 16.62 14.85 0.20
C VAL A 123 17.67 15.35 -0.81
N PRO A 124 18.26 14.48 -1.66
CA PRO A 124 19.24 14.92 -2.65
C PRO A 124 18.59 15.59 -3.88
N ASN A 125 19.40 16.26 -4.69
CA ASN A 125 18.95 17.09 -5.82
C ASN A 125 18.04 16.35 -6.82
N ASP A 126 18.22 15.04 -6.98
CA ASP A 126 17.42 14.16 -7.86
C ASP A 126 15.95 14.01 -7.42
N ALA A 127 15.63 14.26 -6.16
CA ALA A 127 14.26 14.26 -5.64
C ALA A 127 13.82 15.63 -5.07
N TYR A 128 14.69 16.65 -5.09
CA TYR A 128 14.40 17.97 -4.50
C TYR A 128 13.20 18.66 -5.17
N LYS A 129 13.17 18.73 -6.52
CA LYS A 129 12.03 19.28 -7.29
C LYS A 129 10.70 18.64 -6.90
N LEU A 130 10.69 17.31 -6.79
CA LEU A 130 9.50 16.54 -6.42
C LEU A 130 9.06 16.85 -4.98
N MET A 131 10.01 16.92 -4.05
CA MET A 131 9.76 17.29 -2.66
C MET A 131 9.19 18.71 -2.54
N GLU A 132 9.71 19.66 -3.33
CA GLU A 132 9.22 21.04 -3.39
C GLU A 132 7.79 21.12 -3.96
N ALA A 133 7.54 20.47 -5.11
CA ALA A 133 6.21 20.40 -5.72
C ALA A 133 5.17 19.73 -4.80
N LEU A 134 5.52 18.60 -4.17
CA LEU A 134 4.67 17.95 -3.18
C LEU A 134 4.47 18.81 -1.93
N SER A 135 5.44 19.63 -1.53
CA SER A 135 5.28 20.58 -0.41
C SER A 135 4.23 21.66 -0.73
N ALA A 136 4.23 22.22 -1.94
CA ALA A 136 3.22 23.18 -2.39
C ALA A 136 1.81 22.55 -2.48
N ILE A 137 1.73 21.31 -2.99
CA ILE A 137 0.48 20.54 -3.02
C ILE A 137 -0.06 20.30 -1.60
N VAL A 138 0.81 19.94 -0.65
CA VAL A 138 0.43 19.74 0.77
C VAL A 138 0.05 21.05 1.47
N ALA A 139 0.65 22.18 1.10
CA ALA A 139 0.22 23.52 1.51
C ALA A 139 -1.13 23.94 0.89
N GLY A 140 -1.61 23.19 -0.10
CA GLY A 140 -2.88 23.42 -0.78
C GLY A 140 -2.80 24.51 -1.84
N GLU A 141 -1.71 24.58 -2.62
CA GLU A 141 -1.48 25.65 -3.61
C GLU A 141 -1.96 25.25 -5.02
N THR A 142 -2.80 26.09 -5.64
CA THR A 142 -3.25 26.00 -7.05
C THR A 142 -3.88 24.67 -7.49
N LEU A 143 -4.48 23.93 -6.54
CA LEU A 143 -5.07 22.61 -6.79
C LEU A 143 -6.38 22.67 -7.57
N LEU A 144 -7.32 23.48 -7.10
CA LEU A 144 -8.73 23.45 -7.48
C LEU A 144 -8.99 24.25 -8.78
N PRO A 145 -9.73 23.70 -9.76
CA PRO A 145 -10.09 24.42 -10.98
C PRO A 145 -10.86 25.70 -10.69
N ALA A 146 -10.41 26.84 -11.22
CA ALA A 146 -11.04 28.15 -10.98
C ALA A 146 -12.54 28.18 -11.34
N VAL A 147 -12.91 27.45 -12.40
CA VAL A 147 -14.29 27.28 -12.90
C VAL A 147 -15.25 26.64 -11.89
N LEU A 148 -14.74 25.96 -10.86
CA LEU A 148 -15.55 25.31 -9.82
C LEU A 148 -15.72 26.15 -8.54
N ARG A 149 -15.22 27.40 -8.50
CA ARG A 149 -15.18 28.22 -7.26
C ARG A 149 -16.55 28.53 -6.64
N SER A 150 -17.63 28.40 -7.41
CA SER A 150 -19.02 28.55 -6.95
C SER A 150 -19.71 27.22 -6.61
N HIS A 151 -19.11 26.06 -6.91
CA HIS A 151 -19.75 24.75 -6.78
C HIS A 151 -20.02 24.40 -5.29
N PRO A 152 -21.19 23.84 -4.94
CA PRO A 152 -21.61 23.65 -3.54
C PRO A 152 -20.61 22.90 -2.65
N ASP A 153 -19.97 21.86 -3.18
CA ASP A 153 -19.08 20.97 -2.41
C ASP A 153 -17.81 21.64 -1.86
N PHE A 154 -17.46 22.84 -2.36
CA PHE A 154 -16.35 23.66 -1.83
C PHE A 154 -16.82 24.80 -0.93
N GLN A 155 -18.14 24.97 -0.74
CA GLN A 155 -18.70 25.97 0.14
C GLN A 155 -18.64 25.50 1.60
N ASN A 156 -18.20 26.38 2.50
CA ASN A 156 -18.10 26.16 3.95
C ASN A 156 -16.95 25.25 4.45
N ASP A 157 -16.04 24.76 3.59
CA ASP A 157 -14.80 24.11 4.04
C ASP A 157 -13.75 25.17 4.47
N PRO A 158 -13.37 25.26 5.76
CA PRO A 158 -12.39 26.24 6.25
C PRO A 158 -10.93 25.92 5.84
N GLN A 159 -10.67 24.72 5.31
CA GLN A 159 -9.36 24.34 4.76
C GLN A 159 -9.15 24.93 3.35
N ILE A 160 -10.23 25.17 2.60
CA ILE A 160 -10.15 25.72 1.24
C ILE A 160 -9.90 27.23 1.30
N ARG A 161 -8.62 27.60 1.22
CA ARG A 161 -8.14 28.98 1.20
C ARG A 161 -8.13 29.54 -0.23
N ARG A 162 -8.01 30.88 -0.35
CA ARG A 162 -7.92 31.57 -1.65
C ARG A 162 -6.80 30.98 -2.55
N HIS A 163 -5.67 30.60 -1.98
CA HIS A 163 -4.52 30.05 -2.70
C HIS A 163 -4.71 28.61 -3.22
N ALA A 164 -5.78 27.92 -2.80
CA ALA A 164 -6.12 26.59 -3.31
C ALA A 164 -6.76 26.62 -4.69
N TRP A 165 -7.28 27.76 -5.12
CA TRP A 165 -7.81 27.94 -6.46
C TRP A 165 -6.70 28.27 -7.44
N ARG A 166 -6.78 27.71 -8.65
CA ARG A 166 -6.01 28.21 -9.80
C ARG A 166 -6.44 29.64 -10.14
N ASP A 167 -5.54 30.36 -10.78
CA ASP A 167 -5.86 31.63 -11.43
C ASP A 167 -6.79 31.42 -12.62
N GLU A 168 -7.54 32.46 -12.98
CA GLU A 168 -8.44 32.44 -14.13
C GLU A 168 -7.67 32.74 -15.41
N THR A 169 -7.32 31.66 -16.14
CA THR A 169 -6.80 31.75 -17.50
C THR A 169 -7.89 32.24 -18.46
N GLN A 170 -7.58 33.18 -19.36
CA GLN A 170 -8.48 33.52 -20.46
C GLN A 170 -8.54 32.36 -21.47
N PRO A 171 -9.71 31.75 -21.69
CA PRO A 171 -9.84 30.61 -22.60
C PRO A 171 -9.76 31.07 -24.07
N ALA A 172 -9.06 30.29 -24.90
CA ALA A 172 -8.84 30.64 -26.31
C ALA A 172 -10.12 30.75 -27.15
N SER A 173 -11.25 30.19 -26.68
CA SER A 173 -12.59 30.42 -27.23
C SER A 173 -13.66 30.05 -26.20
N ALA A 174 -14.91 30.48 -26.44
CA ALA A 174 -16.06 30.05 -25.63
C ALA A 174 -16.27 28.52 -25.67
N ALA A 175 -15.93 27.85 -26.78
CA ALA A 175 -16.00 26.39 -26.87
C ALA A 175 -14.93 25.71 -26.01
N ALA A 176 -13.71 26.26 -25.97
CA ALA A 176 -12.65 25.77 -25.07
C ALA A 176 -13.04 25.96 -23.59
N ALA A 177 -13.63 27.11 -23.23
CA ALA A 177 -14.13 27.39 -21.90
C ALA A 177 -15.19 26.37 -21.44
N ALA A 178 -16.15 26.06 -22.32
CA ALA A 178 -17.19 25.07 -22.06
C ALA A 178 -16.63 23.64 -21.92
N ALA A 179 -15.63 23.28 -22.73
CA ALA A 179 -14.94 21.99 -22.64
C ALA A 179 -14.15 21.85 -21.33
N GLU A 180 -13.40 22.89 -20.92
CA GLU A 180 -12.66 22.92 -19.65
C GLU A 180 -13.61 22.81 -18.45
N HIS A 181 -14.69 23.60 -18.43
CA HIS A 181 -15.72 23.54 -17.39
C HIS A 181 -16.36 22.14 -17.30
N THR A 182 -16.67 21.52 -18.45
CA THR A 182 -17.24 20.16 -18.49
C THR A 182 -16.26 19.12 -17.97
N ALA A 183 -14.99 19.17 -18.37
CA ALA A 183 -13.95 18.26 -17.90
C ALA A 183 -13.68 18.44 -16.39
N ALA A 184 -13.69 19.69 -15.89
CA ALA A 184 -13.54 19.99 -14.47
C ALA A 184 -14.69 19.40 -13.63
N LEU A 185 -15.95 19.54 -14.09
CA LEU A 185 -17.10 18.91 -13.44
C LEU A 185 -17.02 17.38 -13.46
N GLN A 186 -16.75 16.77 -14.62
CA GLN A 186 -16.62 15.31 -14.74
C GLN A 186 -15.52 14.74 -13.83
N ASN A 187 -14.41 15.46 -13.69
CA ASN A 187 -13.35 15.12 -12.75
C ASN A 187 -13.83 15.26 -11.29
N HIS A 188 -14.47 16.37 -10.95
CA HIS A 188 -15.00 16.65 -9.61
C HIS A 188 -16.01 15.59 -9.16
N GLU A 189 -17.01 15.27 -9.99
CA GLU A 189 -17.97 14.20 -9.71
C GLU A 189 -17.31 12.83 -9.49
N HIS A 190 -16.24 12.52 -10.23
CA HIS A 190 -15.48 11.28 -10.02
C HIS A 190 -14.79 11.29 -8.66
N LEU A 191 -14.14 12.40 -8.29
CA LEU A 191 -13.50 12.56 -6.99
C LEU A 191 -14.51 12.46 -5.83
N CYS A 192 -15.69 13.06 -5.95
CA CYS A 192 -16.75 12.94 -4.94
C CYS A 192 -17.17 11.47 -4.74
N ARG A 193 -17.40 10.72 -5.84
CA ARG A 193 -17.72 9.27 -5.76
C ARG A 193 -16.63 8.44 -5.09
N LEU A 194 -15.35 8.78 -5.28
CA LEU A 194 -14.23 8.11 -4.60
C LEU A 194 -14.16 8.45 -3.10
N VAL A 195 -14.50 9.69 -2.71
CA VAL A 195 -14.60 10.09 -1.30
C VAL A 195 -15.78 9.38 -0.62
N ASP A 196 -16.95 9.31 -1.27
CA ASP A 196 -18.11 8.57 -0.76
C ASP A 196 -17.78 7.08 -0.55
N GLU A 197 -17.13 6.43 -1.53
CA GLU A 197 -16.79 5.00 -1.44
C GLU A 197 -15.63 4.72 -0.46
N SER A 198 -14.76 5.71 -0.22
CA SER A 198 -13.74 5.71 0.84
C SER A 198 -14.36 5.82 2.23
N LEU A 199 -15.25 6.79 2.47
CA LEU A 199 -16.00 6.93 3.71
C LEU A 199 -16.87 5.69 3.97
N ALA A 200 -17.49 5.12 2.94
CA ALA A 200 -18.20 3.86 3.03
C ALA A 200 -17.27 2.66 3.31
N SER A 201 -16.02 2.67 2.83
CA SER A 201 -15.01 1.64 3.13
C SER A 201 -14.57 1.67 4.60
N ALA A 202 -14.38 2.87 5.16
CA ALA A 202 -14.07 3.07 6.58
C ALA A 202 -15.23 2.61 7.47
N ASN A 203 -16.44 3.08 7.21
CA ASN A 203 -17.65 2.76 7.98
C ASN A 203 -18.06 1.28 7.91
N ARG A 204 -17.76 0.59 6.79
CA ARG A 204 -17.97 -0.87 6.64
C ARG A 204 -16.78 -1.70 7.13
N HIS A 205 -15.73 -1.08 7.68
CA HIS A 205 -14.48 -1.70 8.11
C HIS A 205 -13.90 -2.69 7.08
N ARG A 206 -13.84 -2.27 5.80
CA ARG A 206 -13.41 -3.13 4.69
C ARG A 206 -11.98 -3.64 4.87
N SER A 207 -11.74 -4.85 4.37
CA SER A 207 -10.41 -5.44 4.29
C SER A 207 -9.50 -4.67 3.32
N GLU A 208 -8.19 -4.91 3.41
CA GLU A 208 -7.15 -4.31 2.54
C GLU A 208 -7.46 -4.54 1.04
N ALA A 209 -7.89 -5.75 0.67
CA ALA A 209 -8.35 -6.05 -0.69
C ALA A 209 -9.64 -5.30 -1.08
N GLY A 210 -10.54 -5.01 -0.14
CA GLY A 210 -11.75 -4.23 -0.38
C GLY A 210 -11.44 -2.75 -0.66
N TRP A 211 -10.52 -2.16 0.12
CA TRP A 211 -10.00 -0.81 -0.12
C TRP A 211 -9.25 -0.71 -1.45
N ASN A 212 -8.38 -1.69 -1.75
CA ASN A 212 -7.68 -1.76 -3.03
C ASN A 212 -8.64 -1.77 -4.22
N ASN A 213 -9.64 -2.65 -4.22
CA ASN A 213 -10.54 -2.82 -5.37
C ASN A 213 -11.51 -1.65 -5.57
N LEU A 214 -11.93 -0.97 -4.49
CA LEU A 214 -13.04 0.01 -4.53
C LEU A 214 -12.58 1.47 -4.38
N VAL A 215 -11.38 1.71 -3.86
CA VAL A 215 -10.85 3.07 -3.62
C VAL A 215 -9.49 3.26 -4.29
N HIS A 216 -8.50 2.41 -3.98
CA HIS A 216 -7.13 2.67 -4.43
C HIS A 216 -6.95 2.43 -5.94
N THR A 217 -7.37 1.29 -6.50
CA THR A 217 -7.25 1.03 -7.94
C THR A 217 -8.02 2.07 -8.77
N PRO A 218 -9.30 2.40 -8.49
CA PRO A 218 -10.02 3.44 -9.22
C PRO A 218 -9.38 4.83 -9.11
N LEU A 219 -8.94 5.24 -7.92
CA LEU A 219 -8.21 6.51 -7.73
C LEU A 219 -6.94 6.56 -8.57
N LEU A 220 -6.10 5.53 -8.49
CA LEU A 220 -4.82 5.50 -9.19
C LEU A 220 -5.05 5.54 -10.70
N GLN A 221 -6.00 4.77 -11.23
CA GLN A 221 -6.38 4.80 -12.65
C GLN A 221 -6.87 6.18 -13.09
N HIS A 222 -7.78 6.81 -12.32
CA HIS A 222 -8.30 8.16 -12.63
C HIS A 222 -7.20 9.23 -12.54
N ALA A 223 -6.25 9.10 -11.61
CA ALA A 223 -5.14 10.03 -11.46
C ALA A 223 -4.06 9.88 -12.56
N THR A 224 -3.82 8.66 -13.07
CA THR A 224 -2.86 8.43 -14.17
C THR A 224 -3.46 8.57 -15.57
N GLN A 225 -4.78 8.59 -15.76
CA GLN A 225 -5.43 8.50 -17.09
C GLN A 225 -4.94 9.53 -18.13
N ASN A 226 -4.48 10.70 -17.69
CA ASN A 226 -4.01 11.79 -18.55
C ASN A 226 -2.47 11.90 -18.60
N ILE A 227 -1.74 10.94 -18.04
CA ILE A 227 -0.27 10.91 -17.99
C ILE A 227 0.22 9.85 -18.98
N SER A 228 0.56 10.26 -20.21
CA SER A 228 0.78 9.35 -21.35
C SER A 228 1.95 8.36 -21.19
N HIS A 229 2.85 8.59 -20.23
CA HIS A 229 4.00 7.75 -19.91
C HIS A 229 3.87 6.99 -18.59
N LEU A 230 2.76 7.13 -17.85
CA LEU A 230 2.61 6.54 -16.51
C LEU A 230 1.33 5.71 -16.40
N GLU A 231 1.46 4.48 -15.93
CA GLU A 231 0.33 3.58 -15.63
C GLU A 231 0.39 3.12 -14.17
N VAL A 232 -0.72 2.63 -13.63
CA VAL A 232 -0.76 1.90 -12.35
C VAL A 232 -0.87 0.41 -12.62
N GLU A 233 0.00 -0.38 -11.98
CA GLU A 233 -0.05 -1.85 -12.05
C GLU A 233 -0.22 -2.47 -10.65
N PRO A 234 -1.26 -3.30 -10.42
CA PRO A 234 -1.45 -4.04 -9.16
C PRO A 234 -0.49 -5.23 -9.03
N ILE A 235 0.54 -5.08 -8.20
CA ILE A 235 1.63 -6.05 -8.03
C ILE A 235 1.48 -6.95 -6.78
N MET A 236 0.27 -7.03 -6.22
CA MET A 236 -0.07 -7.78 -4.99
C MET A 236 0.39 -9.27 -5.00
N SER A 237 0.57 -9.85 -6.19
CA SER A 237 1.03 -11.24 -6.40
C SER A 237 2.51 -11.38 -6.76
N ALA A 238 3.20 -10.27 -7.03
CA ALA A 238 4.56 -10.25 -7.54
C ALA A 238 5.60 -10.66 -6.47
N GLN A 239 6.63 -11.39 -6.90
CA GLN A 239 7.65 -11.95 -6.01
C GLN A 239 9.05 -11.49 -6.38
N ILE A 240 9.92 -11.30 -5.38
CA ILE A 240 11.32 -10.92 -5.59
C ILE A 240 12.11 -12.11 -6.15
N LEU A 241 12.76 -11.89 -7.28
CA LEU A 241 13.67 -12.83 -7.94
C LEU A 241 14.74 -13.34 -6.97
N PRO A 242 15.03 -14.66 -6.93
CA PRO A 242 16.08 -15.20 -6.06
C PRO A 242 17.44 -14.50 -6.22
N ALA A 243 17.76 -14.01 -7.43
CA ALA A 243 18.96 -13.25 -7.73
C ALA A 243 18.97 -11.82 -7.14
N CYS A 244 17.80 -11.19 -6.96
CA CYS A 244 17.64 -9.83 -6.43
C CYS A 244 17.27 -9.80 -4.93
N ARG A 245 17.19 -10.95 -4.24
CA ARG A 245 16.90 -10.98 -2.80
C ARG A 245 18.05 -10.36 -2.01
N PRO A 246 17.80 -9.34 -1.15
CA PRO A 246 18.83 -8.74 -0.31
C PRO A 246 19.60 -9.80 0.50
N LEU A 247 20.88 -9.53 0.74
CA LEU A 247 21.72 -10.36 1.61
C LEU A 247 21.63 -9.88 3.06
N LEU A 248 21.72 -10.81 4.00
CA LEU A 248 22.08 -10.56 5.39
C LEU A 248 23.59 -10.28 5.48
N ALA A 249 24.03 -9.57 6.52
CA ALA A 249 25.46 -9.36 6.82
C ALA A 249 26.26 -10.67 7.03
N SER A 250 25.56 -11.81 7.21
CA SER A 250 26.15 -13.16 7.21
C SER A 250 26.36 -13.78 5.81
N GLY A 251 26.19 -13.00 4.74
CA GLY A 251 26.29 -13.43 3.33
C GLY A 251 25.10 -14.27 2.82
N LYS A 252 24.20 -14.71 3.70
CA LYS A 252 23.01 -15.49 3.34
C LYS A 252 21.92 -14.56 2.78
N ARG A 253 21.28 -14.96 1.68
CA ARG A 253 20.05 -14.28 1.19
C ARG A 253 18.99 -14.25 2.28
N VAL A 254 18.24 -13.15 2.38
CA VAL A 254 17.09 -13.01 3.28
C VAL A 254 16.09 -14.15 3.00
N PRO A 255 15.70 -14.94 4.02
CA PRO A 255 14.62 -15.91 3.88
C PRO A 255 13.28 -15.18 3.73
N LEU A 256 12.86 -14.93 2.49
CA LEU A 256 11.47 -14.65 2.18
C LEU A 256 10.64 -15.92 2.46
N PRO A 257 9.38 -15.84 2.92
CA PRO A 257 8.53 -17.00 3.13
C PRO A 257 8.11 -17.69 1.81
N SER A 258 9.00 -18.54 1.28
CA SER A 258 8.73 -19.46 0.18
C SER A 258 8.55 -20.89 0.72
N SER A 259 7.49 -21.59 0.32
CA SER A 259 6.98 -22.83 0.93
C SER A 259 7.84 -24.09 0.77
N GLU A 260 9.09 -23.97 0.31
CA GLU A 260 9.97 -25.11 -0.03
C GLU A 260 10.69 -25.72 1.19
N ALA A 261 10.58 -25.11 2.37
CA ALA A 261 11.18 -25.61 3.61
C ALA A 261 10.28 -26.61 4.36
N SER A 262 9.66 -27.59 3.69
CA SER A 262 8.72 -28.54 4.31
C SER A 262 8.68 -29.96 3.71
N THR A 263 9.74 -30.40 3.02
CA THR A 263 9.86 -31.78 2.48
C THR A 263 11.21 -32.44 2.82
N ALA A 264 11.62 -32.36 4.09
CA ALA A 264 12.80 -33.05 4.62
C ALA A 264 12.51 -33.75 5.96
N GLY A 265 11.67 -34.79 5.94
CA GLY A 265 11.51 -35.71 7.07
C GLY A 265 10.07 -36.08 7.45
N SER A 266 9.50 -37.09 6.79
CA SER A 266 8.61 -38.10 7.40
C SER A 266 8.27 -39.21 6.40
N SER A 267 8.81 -40.41 6.63
CA SER A 267 8.45 -41.61 5.88
C SER A 267 7.19 -42.25 6.48
N ALA A 268 6.01 -41.94 5.94
CA ALA A 268 4.77 -42.61 6.30
C ALA A 268 3.81 -42.69 5.10
N SER A 269 3.06 -43.80 4.99
CA SER A 269 2.09 -44.00 3.91
C SER A 269 0.77 -43.29 4.20
N GLY A 270 0.19 -42.64 3.19
CA GLY A 270 -1.13 -42.02 3.28
C GLY A 270 -1.40 -41.01 2.17
N ARG A 271 -2.21 -41.36 1.17
CA ARG A 271 -2.67 -40.40 0.14
C ARG A 271 -3.69 -39.44 0.74
N SER A 272 -3.23 -38.29 1.21
CA SER A 272 -4.08 -37.13 1.48
C SER A 272 -3.68 -35.99 0.56
N PHE A 273 -4.59 -35.58 -0.33
CA PHE A 273 -4.43 -34.36 -1.11
C PHE A 273 -4.75 -33.15 -0.23
N ALA A 274 -3.84 -32.82 0.69
CA ALA A 274 -3.88 -31.52 1.34
C ALA A 274 -3.72 -30.44 0.26
N PRO A 275 -4.59 -29.41 0.20
CA PRO A 275 -4.41 -28.32 -0.74
C PRO A 275 -3.08 -27.63 -0.43
N ILE A 276 -2.24 -27.45 -1.45
CA ILE A 276 -1.01 -26.68 -1.32
C ILE A 276 -1.42 -25.25 -0.98
N ALA A 277 -1.21 -24.84 0.27
CA ALA A 277 -1.41 -23.48 0.71
C ALA A 277 -0.34 -22.59 0.05
N THR A 278 -0.65 -22.13 -1.17
CA THR A 278 0.14 -21.17 -1.93
C THR A 278 0.02 -19.78 -1.28
N SER A 279 0.67 -19.62 -0.13
CA SER A 279 0.92 -18.31 0.47
C SER A 279 1.92 -17.54 -0.40
N VAL A 280 1.43 -17.05 -1.55
CA VAL A 280 2.08 -16.04 -2.38
C VAL A 280 2.33 -14.86 -1.45
N HIS A 281 3.58 -14.69 -1.04
CA HIS A 281 3.91 -13.73 -0.01
C HIS A 281 3.92 -12.33 -0.61
N LYS A 282 2.74 -11.67 -0.59
CA LYS A 282 2.54 -10.27 -0.99
C LYS A 282 3.69 -9.43 -0.47
N MET A 283 4.41 -8.78 -1.38
CA MET A 283 5.50 -7.87 -1.04
C MET A 283 5.05 -6.42 -1.02
N VAL A 284 4.40 -5.95 -2.08
CA VAL A 284 3.88 -4.57 -2.24
C VAL A 284 2.53 -4.63 -2.97
N ASP A 285 1.64 -3.65 -2.77
CA ASP A 285 0.33 -3.57 -3.46
C ASP A 285 0.41 -3.10 -4.92
N TYR A 286 1.00 -1.92 -5.18
CA TYR A 286 1.02 -1.30 -6.51
C TYR A 286 2.41 -0.79 -6.89
N ALA A 287 2.64 -0.71 -8.20
CA ALA A 287 3.65 0.15 -8.78
C ALA A 287 2.97 1.24 -9.62
N LEU A 288 3.59 2.43 -9.70
CA LEU A 288 3.40 3.29 -10.86
C LEU A 288 4.54 2.96 -11.82
N VAL A 289 4.19 2.57 -13.04
CA VAL A 289 5.11 2.00 -14.03
C VAL A 289 5.25 2.94 -15.22
N LEU A 290 6.48 3.05 -15.74
CA LEU A 290 6.81 3.83 -16.92
C LEU A 290 6.39 3.05 -18.17
N ARG A 291 5.52 3.64 -18.99
CA ARG A 291 5.31 3.24 -20.38
C ARG A 291 6.47 3.82 -21.21
N PRO A 292 7.45 3.01 -21.66
CA PRO A 292 8.65 3.52 -22.33
C PRO A 292 8.34 4.07 -23.73
N SER A 293 9.18 4.98 -24.21
CA SER A 293 9.25 5.32 -25.64
C SER A 293 9.86 4.19 -26.46
N ASP A 294 9.65 4.15 -27.77
CA ASP A 294 10.18 3.11 -28.66
C ASP A 294 11.71 2.92 -28.51
N THR A 295 12.46 4.02 -28.36
CA THR A 295 13.90 4.00 -28.11
C THR A 295 14.25 3.31 -26.79
N LEU A 296 13.59 3.67 -25.69
CA LEU A 296 13.83 3.06 -24.39
C LEU A 296 13.36 1.60 -24.35
N GLN A 297 12.24 1.28 -25.01
CA GLN A 297 11.74 -0.08 -25.15
C GLN A 297 12.73 -0.96 -25.94
N THR A 298 13.43 -0.40 -26.93
CA THR A 298 14.47 -1.08 -27.71
C THR A 298 15.67 -1.42 -26.81
N LEU A 299 16.20 -0.44 -26.08
CA LEU A 299 17.29 -0.65 -25.10
C LEU A 299 16.93 -1.67 -24.02
N ILE A 300 15.69 -1.64 -23.51
CA ILE A 300 15.18 -2.65 -22.57
C ILE A 300 15.16 -4.04 -23.23
N ASN A 301 14.68 -4.16 -24.47
CA ASN A 301 14.60 -5.45 -25.15
C ASN A 301 15.98 -6.05 -25.43
N GLU A 302 16.96 -5.23 -25.83
CA GLU A 302 18.35 -5.63 -26.06
C GLU A 302 19.01 -6.10 -24.75
N PHE A 303 18.92 -5.30 -23.69
CA PHE A 303 19.41 -5.64 -22.34
C PHE A 303 18.75 -6.91 -21.76
N LEU A 304 17.47 -7.17 -22.08
CA LEU A 304 16.76 -8.39 -21.65
C LEU A 304 16.98 -9.59 -22.57
N ALA A 305 17.56 -9.41 -23.76
CA ALA A 305 18.02 -10.50 -24.61
C ALA A 305 19.37 -11.07 -24.13
N SER A 306 20.23 -10.25 -23.52
CA SER A 306 21.54 -10.66 -23.01
C SER A 306 21.56 -11.12 -21.54
N GLU A 307 20.56 -10.74 -20.74
CA GLU A 307 20.46 -11.23 -19.35
C GLU A 307 20.02 -12.70 -19.26
N PRO A 308 20.67 -13.52 -18.40
CA PRO A 308 20.28 -14.92 -18.20
C PRO A 308 18.91 -15.00 -17.53
N TRP A 309 18.22 -16.13 -17.74
CA TRP A 309 16.84 -16.38 -17.30
C TRP A 309 16.56 -16.01 -15.83
N GLU A 310 17.50 -16.24 -14.93
CA GLU A 310 17.40 -15.92 -13.48
C GLU A 310 17.29 -14.42 -13.19
N ARG A 311 17.69 -13.57 -14.13
CA ARG A 311 17.68 -12.10 -14.05
C ARG A 311 16.93 -11.44 -15.22
N GLN A 312 16.23 -12.19 -16.06
CA GLN A 312 15.54 -11.66 -17.25
C GLN A 312 14.27 -10.85 -16.89
N SER A 313 14.49 -9.67 -16.32
CA SER A 313 13.52 -8.60 -16.05
C SER A 313 14.27 -7.27 -15.88
N ILE A 314 13.65 -6.14 -16.23
CA ILE A 314 14.20 -4.81 -15.91
C ILE A 314 14.09 -4.50 -14.40
N ASN A 315 13.09 -5.09 -13.73
CA ASN A 315 12.84 -4.94 -12.29
C ASN A 315 13.33 -6.17 -11.49
N GLN A 316 13.19 -6.10 -10.16
CA GLN A 316 13.48 -7.16 -9.19
C GLN A 316 12.49 -8.34 -9.20
N THR A 317 11.51 -8.36 -10.11
CA THR A 317 10.46 -9.38 -10.21
C THR A 317 10.29 -9.85 -11.65
N ARG A 318 9.86 -11.10 -11.85
CA ARG A 318 9.42 -11.65 -13.16
C ARG A 318 7.91 -11.86 -13.23
N TYR A 319 7.15 -11.05 -12.49
CA TYR A 319 5.75 -10.80 -12.82
C TYR A 319 5.70 -10.14 -14.20
N GLU A 320 5.02 -10.75 -15.18
CA GLU A 320 5.17 -10.41 -16.61
C GLU A 320 4.94 -8.93 -16.95
N PRO A 321 3.92 -8.23 -16.41
CA PRO A 321 3.76 -6.78 -16.63
C PRO A 321 5.02 -5.99 -16.25
N LEU A 322 5.62 -6.30 -15.10
CA LEU A 322 6.87 -5.69 -14.63
C LEU A 322 8.15 -6.30 -15.25
N ARG A 323 8.07 -7.24 -16.21
CA ARG A 323 9.27 -7.87 -16.77
C ARG A 323 10.02 -6.93 -17.73
N ALA A 324 9.30 -6.19 -18.56
CA ALA A 324 9.87 -5.22 -19.51
C ALA A 324 9.44 -3.76 -19.24
N GLN A 325 8.54 -3.53 -18.28
CA GLN A 325 8.03 -2.19 -17.95
C GLN A 325 8.70 -1.65 -16.68
N PRO A 326 9.51 -0.57 -16.73
CA PRO A 326 10.24 -0.09 -15.56
C PRO A 326 9.31 0.43 -14.45
N ALA A 327 9.58 0.05 -13.19
CA ALA A 327 8.78 0.46 -12.04
C ALA A 327 9.55 1.45 -11.13
N PRO A 328 9.39 2.78 -11.33
CA PRO A 328 10.06 3.79 -10.50
C PRO A 328 9.43 4.02 -9.12
N ILE A 329 8.13 3.78 -8.94
CA ILE A 329 7.39 4.16 -7.72
C ILE A 329 6.64 2.95 -7.19
N PHE A 330 6.72 2.73 -5.87
CA PHE A 330 6.09 1.61 -5.19
C PHE A 330 5.14 2.09 -4.08
N ILE A 331 3.98 1.45 -3.96
CA ILE A 331 2.89 1.82 -3.05
C ILE A 331 2.49 0.60 -2.22
N GLU A 332 2.66 0.66 -0.90
CA GLU A 332 2.15 -0.37 0.02
C GLU A 332 0.98 0.20 0.84
N THR A 333 -0.14 -0.54 0.89
CA THR A 333 -1.36 -0.10 1.59
C THR A 333 -1.56 -0.91 2.87
N LYS A 334 -2.02 -0.26 3.94
CA LYS A 334 -2.44 -0.89 5.20
C LYS A 334 -3.71 -0.22 5.70
N THR A 335 -4.74 -1.02 5.95
CA THR A 335 -5.94 -0.55 6.65
C THR A 335 -5.67 -0.33 8.14
N ILE A 336 -6.68 0.13 8.89
CA ILE A 336 -6.63 0.36 10.35
C ILE A 336 -6.03 -0.83 11.15
N SER A 337 -6.16 -2.08 10.68
CA SER A 337 -5.63 -3.27 11.35
C SER A 337 -4.18 -3.63 10.98
N GLY A 338 -3.58 -2.95 9.99
CA GLY A 338 -2.18 -3.11 9.61
C GLY A 338 -1.26 -2.17 10.38
N THR A 339 0.00 -2.57 10.63
CA THR A 339 0.97 -1.72 11.33
C THR A 339 1.87 -0.96 10.35
N LYS A 340 2.24 0.29 10.68
CA LYS A 340 3.22 1.04 9.87
C LYS A 340 4.56 0.28 9.78
N ASP A 341 4.94 -0.49 10.80
CA ASP A 341 6.14 -1.32 10.76
C ASP A 341 6.10 -2.47 9.75
N SER A 342 4.94 -3.11 9.50
CA SER A 342 4.87 -4.14 8.47
C SER A 342 4.95 -3.52 7.07
N ALA A 343 4.28 -2.37 6.82
CA ALA A 343 4.43 -1.62 5.58
C ALA A 343 5.87 -1.11 5.36
N ASN A 344 6.49 -0.54 6.41
CA ASN A 344 7.90 -0.12 6.40
C ASN A 344 8.79 -1.27 5.92
N MET A 345 8.62 -2.47 6.50
CA MET A 345 9.39 -3.64 6.14
C MET A 345 9.16 -4.13 4.71
N GLN A 346 7.89 -4.33 4.35
CA GLN A 346 7.49 -4.85 3.05
C GLN A 346 8.04 -3.99 1.92
N LEU A 347 7.85 -2.67 2.03
CA LEU A 347 8.37 -1.68 1.09
C LEU A 347 9.91 -1.62 1.11
N SER A 348 10.56 -1.68 2.27
CA SER A 348 12.03 -1.67 2.38
C SER A 348 12.70 -2.88 1.71
N ILE A 349 12.17 -4.09 1.91
CA ILE A 349 12.72 -5.31 1.32
C ILE A 349 12.50 -5.31 -0.21
N TRP A 350 11.38 -4.76 -0.68
CA TRP A 350 11.08 -4.60 -2.11
C TRP A 350 12.00 -3.58 -2.79
N VAL A 351 12.23 -2.42 -2.17
CA VAL A 351 13.13 -1.38 -2.70
C VAL A 351 14.60 -1.78 -2.61
N ALA A 352 15.01 -2.49 -1.56
CA ALA A 352 16.35 -3.07 -1.49
C ALA A 352 16.58 -4.09 -2.62
N ALA A 353 15.57 -4.90 -2.95
CA ALA A 353 15.66 -5.80 -4.11
C ALA A 353 15.71 -5.06 -5.45
N TRP A 354 14.95 -3.97 -5.60
CA TRP A 354 15.04 -3.07 -6.75
C TRP A 354 16.44 -2.46 -6.89
N ARG A 355 17.04 -2.00 -5.79
CA ARG A 355 18.41 -1.47 -5.74
C ARG A 355 19.43 -2.51 -6.22
N GLU A 356 19.36 -3.76 -5.76
CA GLU A 356 20.28 -4.81 -6.23
C GLU A 356 20.10 -5.09 -7.73
N ARG A 357 18.88 -4.96 -8.26
CA ARG A 357 18.65 -5.01 -9.72
C ARG A 357 19.33 -3.84 -10.43
N MET A 358 19.07 -2.60 -10.01
CA MET A 358 19.66 -1.40 -10.64
C MET A 358 21.20 -1.36 -10.52
N ARG A 359 21.77 -1.83 -9.40
CA ARG A 359 23.21 -2.01 -9.24
C ARG A 359 23.78 -3.05 -10.21
N THR A 360 23.01 -4.08 -10.58
CA THR A 360 23.41 -5.03 -11.64
C THR A 360 23.45 -4.36 -13.02
N VAL A 361 22.50 -3.46 -13.33
CA VAL A 361 22.52 -2.65 -14.57
C VAL A 361 23.71 -1.69 -14.56
N ALA A 362 23.93 -0.96 -13.47
CA ALA A 362 25.03 -0.01 -13.32
C ALA A 362 26.41 -0.69 -13.49
N LEU A 363 26.62 -1.87 -12.91
CA LEU A 363 27.87 -2.61 -13.08
C LEU A 363 28.13 -3.02 -14.54
N ARG A 364 27.09 -3.34 -15.33
CA ARG A 364 27.21 -3.54 -16.79
C ARG A 364 27.50 -2.21 -17.52
N ALA A 365 26.87 -1.11 -17.11
CA ALA A 365 27.12 0.24 -17.62
C ALA A 365 28.50 0.85 -17.26
N GLY A 366 29.42 0.08 -16.68
CA GLY A 366 30.71 0.57 -16.19
C GLY A 366 30.58 1.59 -15.05
N SER A 367 29.38 1.66 -14.45
CA SER A 367 28.93 2.74 -13.59
C SER A 367 29.07 2.36 -12.11
N ASN A 368 29.80 3.20 -11.37
CA ASN A 368 29.74 3.29 -9.92
C ASN A 368 28.82 4.46 -9.46
N ASP A 369 27.97 4.96 -10.35
CA ASP A 369 27.13 6.14 -10.09
C ASP A 369 26.18 5.88 -8.89
N LYS A 370 25.67 6.96 -8.32
CA LYS A 370 24.66 6.87 -7.27
C LYS A 370 23.34 6.40 -7.89
N ILE A 371 22.70 5.41 -7.28
CA ILE A 371 21.32 5.03 -7.65
C ILE A 371 20.39 6.20 -7.29
N LEU A 372 19.45 6.49 -8.19
CA LEU A 372 18.49 7.58 -8.05
C LEU A 372 17.68 7.47 -6.74
N THR A 373 17.46 8.60 -6.07
CA THR A 373 16.56 8.65 -4.91
C THR A 373 15.13 8.29 -5.33
N LEU A 374 14.56 7.20 -4.81
CA LEU A 374 13.18 6.82 -5.12
C LEU A 374 12.16 7.43 -4.16
N PRO A 375 11.09 8.08 -4.65
CA PRO A 375 9.89 8.32 -3.87
C PRO A 375 9.08 7.02 -3.75
N VAL A 376 8.65 6.68 -2.54
CA VAL A 376 7.78 5.52 -2.29
C VAL A 376 6.63 5.89 -1.37
N ILE A 377 5.49 5.25 -1.56
CA ILE A 377 4.22 5.66 -0.96
C ILE A 377 3.76 4.62 0.06
N GLN A 378 3.24 5.12 1.18
CA GLN A 378 2.51 4.32 2.16
C GLN A 378 1.08 4.85 2.28
N VAL A 379 0.10 3.96 2.17
CA VAL A 379 -1.29 4.24 2.55
C VAL A 379 -1.55 3.62 3.91
N THR A 380 -2.02 4.42 4.87
CA THR A 380 -2.26 3.99 6.25
C THR A 380 -3.68 4.35 6.69
N GLY A 381 -4.33 3.46 7.45
CA GLY A 381 -5.76 3.56 7.80
C GLY A 381 -6.68 3.06 6.69
N GLY A 382 -6.30 3.33 5.44
CA GLY A 382 -7.06 3.11 4.21
C GLY A 382 -7.14 4.41 3.40
N ASP A 383 -7.18 5.54 4.11
CA ASP A 383 -7.41 6.87 3.54
C ASP A 383 -6.18 7.79 3.52
N VAL A 384 -5.17 7.58 4.38
CA VAL A 384 -4.03 8.52 4.51
C VAL A 384 -2.82 8.09 3.69
N TRP A 385 -2.45 8.90 2.69
CA TRP A 385 -1.31 8.65 1.81
C TRP A 385 -0.11 9.49 2.24
N SER A 386 1.07 8.89 2.35
CA SER A 386 2.32 9.57 2.70
C SER A 386 3.47 9.16 1.77
N VAL A 387 4.33 10.11 1.42
CA VAL A 387 5.57 9.84 0.67
C VAL A 387 6.77 9.70 1.61
N LEU A 388 7.66 8.77 1.28
CA LEU A 388 8.98 8.56 1.84
C LEU A 388 10.02 8.68 0.72
N TYR A 389 11.23 9.14 1.02
CA TYR A 389 12.33 9.17 0.06
C TYR A 389 13.39 8.13 0.42
N VAL A 390 13.72 7.24 -0.52
CA VAL A 390 14.70 6.17 -0.33
C VAL A 390 16.01 6.56 -1.03
N VAL A 391 17.04 6.82 -0.24
CA VAL A 391 18.36 7.27 -0.70
C VAL A 391 19.38 6.14 -0.57
N ASP A 392 20.05 5.78 -1.66
CA ASP A 392 21.22 4.89 -1.66
C ASP A 392 22.51 5.70 -1.45
N ASP A 393 23.26 5.40 -0.39
CA ASP A 393 24.62 5.93 -0.16
C ASP A 393 25.71 4.90 -0.53
N GLY A 394 25.35 3.84 -1.26
CA GLY A 394 26.25 2.76 -1.66
C GLY A 394 26.50 1.72 -0.57
N ASN A 395 26.73 2.16 0.68
CA ASN A 395 26.95 1.28 1.85
C ASN A 395 25.73 1.10 2.75
N ARG A 396 24.67 1.91 2.56
CA ARG A 396 23.41 1.86 3.31
C ARG A 396 22.27 2.40 2.45
N ILE A 397 21.04 2.10 2.87
CA ILE A 397 19.82 2.73 2.36
C ILE A 397 19.21 3.57 3.47
N ARG A 398 18.95 4.86 3.23
CA ARG A 398 18.22 5.74 4.16
C ARG A 398 16.79 5.94 3.67
N VAL A 399 15.80 5.62 4.51
CA VAL A 399 14.38 5.91 4.25
C VAL A 399 13.98 7.14 5.05
N LEU A 400 13.73 8.24 4.35
CA LEU A 400 13.43 9.55 4.94
C LEU A 400 11.92 9.69 5.17
N ASP A 401 11.47 9.50 6.42
CA ASP A 401 10.11 9.78 6.89
C ASP A 401 9.99 11.25 7.34
N GLY A 402 9.75 12.13 6.37
CA GLY A 402 9.47 13.55 6.60
C GLY A 402 8.06 13.83 7.12
N ASN A 403 7.22 12.82 7.36
CA ASN A 403 5.79 12.94 7.67
C ASN A 403 4.99 13.71 6.58
N CYS A 404 5.37 13.52 5.32
CA CYS A 404 4.75 14.17 4.16
C CYS A 404 3.47 13.44 3.72
N ARG A 405 2.33 13.78 4.35
CA ARG A 405 0.98 13.34 3.94
C ARG A 405 0.62 14.03 2.62
N ILE A 406 0.70 13.32 1.50
CA ILE A 406 0.48 13.84 0.14
C ILE A 406 -1.01 14.00 -0.24
N GLY A 407 -1.91 13.58 0.63
CA GLY A 407 -3.36 13.77 0.51
C GLY A 407 -4.12 12.70 1.28
N THR A 408 -5.44 12.67 1.10
CA THR A 408 -6.34 11.65 1.67
C THR A 408 -7.53 11.34 0.76
N THR A 409 -8.16 10.18 0.95
CA THR A 409 -9.44 9.86 0.30
C THR A 409 -10.66 10.13 1.19
N ASP A 410 -10.49 10.76 2.35
CA ASP A 410 -11.56 11.08 3.31
C ASP A 410 -12.29 12.42 3.02
N SER A 411 -11.76 13.23 2.11
CA SER A 411 -12.16 14.63 1.92
C SER A 411 -11.88 15.14 0.51
N ILE A 412 -12.67 16.12 0.05
CA ILE A 412 -12.56 16.72 -1.28
C ILE A 412 -11.18 17.37 -1.49
N LEU A 413 -10.74 18.24 -0.56
CA LEU A 413 -9.41 18.85 -0.66
C LEU A 413 -8.30 17.79 -0.63
N GLY A 414 -8.43 16.76 0.23
CA GLY A 414 -7.48 15.67 0.33
C GLY A 414 -7.32 14.86 -0.96
N ILE A 415 -8.40 14.61 -1.70
CA ILE A 415 -8.33 13.79 -2.92
C ILE A 415 -7.86 14.61 -4.14
N TYR A 416 -8.12 15.93 -4.17
CA TYR A 416 -7.46 16.84 -5.10
C TYR A 416 -5.93 16.92 -4.84
N GLN A 417 -5.49 16.86 -3.57
CA GLN A 417 -4.06 16.72 -3.24
C GLN A 417 -3.46 15.41 -3.76
N LEU A 418 -4.19 14.28 -3.69
CA LEU A 418 -3.74 13.01 -4.27
C LEU A 418 -3.62 13.07 -5.80
N GLN A 419 -4.62 13.62 -6.49
CA GLN A 419 -4.56 13.76 -7.95
C GLN A 419 -3.37 14.64 -8.39
N ALA A 420 -3.15 15.78 -7.73
CA ALA A 420 -2.01 16.63 -8.00
C ALA A 420 -0.66 15.97 -7.65
N SER A 421 -0.60 15.20 -6.56
CA SER A 421 0.62 14.50 -6.14
C SER A 421 1.01 13.39 -7.11
N ILE A 422 0.04 12.65 -7.66
CA ILE A 422 0.28 11.63 -8.68
C ILE A 422 0.74 12.27 -10.00
N ALA A 423 0.20 13.44 -10.36
CA ALA A 423 0.71 14.22 -11.49
C ALA A 423 2.16 14.69 -11.28
N ALA A 424 2.50 15.24 -10.10
CA ALA A 424 3.87 15.66 -9.77
C ALA A 424 4.87 14.49 -9.77
N LEU A 425 4.44 13.31 -9.30
CA LEU A 425 5.19 12.06 -9.42
C LEU A 425 5.40 11.66 -10.89
N GLY A 426 4.38 11.82 -11.74
CA GLY A 426 4.48 11.62 -13.18
C GLY A 426 5.49 12.55 -13.86
N CYS A 427 5.52 13.83 -13.51
CA CYS A 427 6.53 14.79 -13.98
C CYS A 427 7.95 14.38 -13.53
N TRP A 428 8.12 13.89 -12.30
CA TRP A 428 9.42 13.38 -11.84
C TRP A 428 9.86 12.11 -12.60
N VAL A 429 8.92 11.22 -12.92
CA VAL A 429 9.20 10.04 -13.76
C VAL A 429 9.67 10.45 -15.16
N GLU A 430 9.07 11.49 -15.74
CA GLU A 430 9.44 12.01 -17.07
C GLU A 430 10.76 12.79 -17.06
N GLU A 431 10.89 13.80 -16.19
CA GLU A 431 12.05 14.71 -16.18
C GLU A 431 13.31 14.08 -15.59
N THR A 432 13.18 13.10 -14.69
CA THR A 432 14.31 12.62 -13.88
C THR A 432 14.57 11.12 -14.02
N PHE A 433 13.56 10.27 -13.82
CA PHE A 433 13.75 8.82 -13.86
C PHE A 433 14.02 8.31 -15.28
N THR A 434 13.23 8.77 -16.26
CA THR A 434 13.31 8.27 -17.65
C THR A 434 14.65 8.59 -18.32
N PRO A 435 15.23 9.81 -18.21
CA PRO A 435 16.56 10.10 -18.74
C PRO A 435 17.66 9.31 -18.03
N TRP A 436 17.59 9.19 -16.69
CA TRP A 436 18.55 8.40 -15.90
C TRP A 436 18.55 6.93 -16.31
N LEU A 437 17.38 6.31 -16.46
CA LEU A 437 17.28 4.92 -16.88
C LEU A 437 17.72 4.71 -18.33
N THR A 438 17.43 5.67 -19.21
CA THR A 438 17.83 5.61 -20.63
C THR A 438 19.35 5.65 -20.75
N ASP A 439 20.03 6.61 -20.11
CA ASP A 439 21.50 6.67 -20.06
C ASP A 439 22.12 5.39 -19.47
N LEU A 440 21.55 4.90 -18.36
CA LEU A 440 22.03 3.69 -17.68
C LEU A 440 21.92 2.45 -18.58
N LEU A 441 20.85 2.33 -19.37
CA LEU A 441 20.65 1.21 -20.28
C LEU A 441 21.47 1.34 -21.57
N SER A 442 21.58 2.53 -22.16
CA SER A 442 22.48 2.77 -23.30
C SER A 442 23.89 2.31 -22.97
N ARG A 443 24.46 2.79 -21.86
CA ARG A 443 25.80 2.39 -21.39
C ARG A 443 25.89 0.89 -21.07
N ALA A 444 24.82 0.26 -20.58
CA ALA A 444 24.80 -1.16 -20.26
C ALA A 444 24.73 -2.08 -21.50
N VAL A 445 24.15 -1.61 -22.61
CA VAL A 445 24.12 -2.31 -23.90
C VAL A 445 25.41 -2.05 -24.68
N GLU A 446 25.90 -0.80 -24.72
CA GLU A 446 27.15 -0.41 -25.40
C GLU A 446 28.38 -1.18 -24.89
N ASN A 447 28.46 -1.47 -23.59
CA ASN A 447 29.57 -2.22 -22.98
C ASN A 447 29.51 -3.74 -23.21
N GLU A 448 28.48 -4.27 -23.87
CA GLU A 448 28.30 -5.70 -24.15
C GLU A 448 28.51 -6.06 -25.63
N ALA A 449 28.71 -5.05 -26.50
CA ALA A 449 28.96 -5.19 -27.94
C ALA A 449 30.46 -5.24 -28.30
#